data_AF-B2JWQ8-F1
#
_entry.id   AF-B2JWQ8-F1
#
_cell.length_a   1.000
_cell.length_b   1.000
_cell.length_c   1.000
_cell.angle_alpha   90.00
_cell.angle_beta   90.00
_cell.angle_gamma   90.00
#
_symmetry.space_group_name_H-M   'P 1'
#
loop_
_entity.id
_entity.type
_entity.pdbx_description
1 polymer ?
#
loop_
_entity_poly.entity_id
_entity_poly.type
_entity_poly.pdbx_seq_one_letter_code
_entity_poly.pdbx_strand_id
1 'polypeptide(L)'
;MDAQAMGTFSRFALGALLGVSFAATAYAQASSNSYDPSAPKTRTQVVAELNEWFAAGFNPDEWAHYPDNAEAASIIVAQRRAAAGSAPQMQQ
;
A
#
# COMPACT_ATOMS: atom_id res chain seq x y z
N MET A 1 6.55 58.72 6.66
CA MET A 1 7.58 57.67 6.75
C MET A 1 7.39 57.09 8.14
N ASP A 2 6.77 55.93 8.37
CA ASP A 2 6.68 54.73 7.55
C ASP A 2 5.42 53.92 7.85
N ALA A 3 4.93 53.22 6.82
CA ALA A 3 3.81 52.30 6.88
C ALA A 3 4.25 50.97 7.51
N GLN A 4 3.72 50.65 8.69
CA GLN A 4 3.93 49.33 9.31
C GLN A 4 2.80 48.40 8.90
N ALA A 5 3.13 47.54 7.95
CA ALA A 5 2.30 46.51 7.36
C ALA A 5 1.82 45.51 8.43
N MET A 6 0.57 45.66 8.85
CA MET A 6 -0.14 44.68 9.67
C MET A 6 -0.52 43.47 8.79
N GLY A 7 0.09 42.32 9.05
CA GLY A 7 -0.56 41.02 8.89
C GLY A 7 -0.40 40.25 7.57
N THR A 8 0.67 40.43 6.80
CA THR A 8 0.88 39.66 5.55
C THR A 8 1.84 38.47 5.68
N PHE A 9 2.15 38.01 6.91
CA PHE A 9 3.05 36.87 7.12
C PHE A 9 2.33 35.52 7.32
N SER A 10 0.99 35.52 7.38
CA SER A 10 0.20 34.30 7.65
C SER A 10 0.06 33.36 6.43
N ARG A 11 0.29 33.84 5.21
CA ARG A 11 0.05 33.04 3.99
C ARG A 11 1.24 32.22 3.50
N PHE A 12 2.45 32.52 3.97
CA PHE A 12 3.66 31.81 3.55
C PHE A 12 3.97 30.58 4.42
N ALA A 13 3.39 30.47 5.62
CA ALA A 13 3.56 29.29 6.48
C ALA A 13 2.72 28.08 6.02
N LEU A 14 1.68 28.28 5.21
CA LEU A 14 0.83 27.19 4.71
C LEU A 14 1.28 26.62 3.35
N GLY A 15 2.17 27.32 2.63
CA GLY A 15 2.64 26.92 1.30
C GLY A 15 3.86 25.98 1.29
N ALA A 16 4.57 25.85 2.41
CA ALA A 16 5.80 25.05 2.50
C ALA A 16 5.59 23.56 2.87
N LEU A 17 4.35 23.12 3.13
CA LEU A 17 4.01 21.71 3.38
C LEU A 17 3.48 20.97 2.13
N LEU A 18 3.45 21.62 0.96
CA LEU A 18 2.92 21.07 -0.29
C LEU A 18 4.01 20.76 -1.33
N GLY A 19 5.24 20.50 -0.89
CA GLY A 19 6.38 20.28 -1.77
C GLY A 19 7.00 18.90 -1.58
N VAL A 20 6.97 18.10 -2.65
CA VAL A 20 7.65 16.81 -2.85
C VAL A 20 6.92 15.60 -2.30
N SER A 21 6.04 15.05 -3.14
CA SER A 21 6.10 13.62 -3.53
C SER A 21 5.25 13.40 -4.79
N PHE A 22 5.67 13.98 -5.92
CA PHE A 22 5.32 13.41 -7.22
C PHE A 22 6.22 12.18 -7.44
N ALA A 23 5.94 11.10 -6.72
CA ALA A 23 6.32 9.79 -7.21
C ALA A 23 5.34 9.49 -8.34
N ALA A 24 5.81 9.63 -9.58
CA ALA A 24 5.13 9.07 -10.73
C ALA A 24 5.06 7.55 -10.51
N THR A 25 3.98 7.08 -9.90
CA THR A 25 3.65 5.65 -9.81
C THR A 25 3.19 5.22 -11.21
N ALA A 26 4.13 5.17 -12.16
CA ALA A 26 3.97 4.60 -13.48
C ALA A 26 4.24 3.07 -13.44
N TYR A 27 3.89 2.45 -12.33
CA TYR A 27 3.87 1.00 -12.15
C TYR A 27 2.67 0.66 -11.28
N ALA A 28 1.89 -0.31 -11.78
CA ALA A 28 0.69 -0.86 -11.16
C ALA A 28 -0.52 0.08 -11.20
N GLN A 29 -1.37 -0.11 -12.21
CA GLN A 29 -2.74 -0.45 -11.84
C GLN A 29 -2.63 -1.66 -10.90
N ALA A 30 -2.45 -1.40 -9.59
CA ALA A 30 -2.78 -2.38 -8.58
C ALA A 30 -4.25 -2.61 -8.86
N SER A 31 -4.50 -3.71 -9.56
CA SER A 31 -5.79 -3.98 -10.12
C SER A 31 -6.77 -3.82 -8.97
N SER A 32 -7.66 -2.84 -9.09
CA SER A 32 -8.95 -2.80 -8.40
C SER A 32 -9.82 -3.99 -8.83
N ASN A 33 -9.18 -5.11 -9.17
CA ASN A 33 -9.81 -6.37 -9.46
C ASN A 33 -10.24 -6.87 -8.09
N SER A 34 -11.55 -6.89 -7.92
CA SER A 34 -12.21 -7.97 -7.21
C SER A 34 -11.35 -9.23 -7.36
N TYR A 35 -10.89 -9.79 -6.23
CA TYR A 35 -10.08 -11.01 -6.23
C TYR A 35 -10.93 -12.14 -6.83
N ASP A 36 -10.82 -12.34 -8.14
CA ASP A 36 -11.41 -13.46 -8.83
C ASP A 36 -10.41 -14.62 -8.76
N PRO A 37 -10.66 -15.65 -7.94
CA PRO A 37 -9.77 -16.80 -7.85
C PRO A 37 -9.66 -17.57 -9.18
N SER A 38 -10.55 -17.34 -10.13
CA SER A 38 -10.57 -17.99 -11.45
C SER A 38 -9.89 -17.17 -12.55
N ALA A 39 -9.50 -15.93 -12.29
CA ALA A 39 -8.83 -15.09 -13.27
C ALA A 39 -7.36 -15.53 -13.47
N PRO A 40 -6.87 -15.67 -14.73
CA PRO A 40 -5.47 -15.96 -14.99
C PRO A 40 -4.55 -14.89 -14.41
N LYS A 41 -3.50 -15.31 -13.71
CA LYS A 41 -2.49 -14.40 -13.14
C LYS A 41 -1.31 -14.21 -14.08
N THR A 42 -0.83 -12.98 -14.18
CA THR A 42 0.44 -12.71 -14.85
C THR A 42 1.61 -13.11 -13.95
N ARG A 43 2.79 -13.37 -14.55
CA ARG A 43 4.01 -13.67 -13.77
C ARG A 43 4.32 -12.59 -12.73
N THR A 44 4.16 -11.32 -13.10
CA THR A 44 4.38 -10.19 -12.20
C THR A 44 3.43 -10.22 -11.00
N GLN A 45 2.15 -10.57 -11.21
CA GLN A 45 1.18 -10.72 -10.13
C GLN A 45 1.55 -11.89 -9.20
N VAL A 46 1.95 -13.03 -9.76
CA VAL A 46 2.38 -14.20 -8.95
C VAL A 46 3.58 -13.85 -8.07
N VAL A 47 4.58 -13.15 -8.62
CA VAL A 47 5.75 -12.72 -7.84
C VAL A 47 5.38 -11.72 -6.76
N ALA A 48 4.51 -10.75 -7.07
CA ALA A 48 4.05 -9.78 -6.09
C ALA A 48 3.30 -10.45 -4.93
N GLU A 49 2.40 -11.39 -5.24
CA GLU A 49 1.69 -12.17 -4.23
C GLU A 49 2.65 -13.03 -3.42
N LEU A 50 3.61 -13.72 -4.04
CA LEU A 50 4.58 -14.53 -3.30
C LEU A 50 5.43 -13.69 -2.33
N ASN A 51 5.84 -12.48 -2.73
CA ASN A 51 6.54 -11.56 -1.85
C ASN A 51 5.68 -11.11 -0.66
N GLU A 52 4.36 -10.99 -0.83
CA GLU A 52 3.42 -10.70 0.26
C GLU A 52 3.43 -11.82 1.31
N TRP A 53 3.48 -13.08 0.86
CA TRP A 53 3.57 -14.25 1.73
C TRP A 53 4.91 -14.31 2.48
N PHE A 54 6.03 -14.03 1.80
CA PHE A 54 7.33 -13.92 2.48
C PHE A 54 7.34 -12.81 3.53
N ALA A 55 6.77 -11.65 3.22
CA ALA A 55 6.60 -10.57 4.19
C ALA A 55 5.62 -10.91 5.32
N ALA A 56 4.81 -11.95 5.17
CA ALA A 56 3.93 -12.51 6.20
C ALA A 56 4.59 -13.63 7.02
N GLY A 57 5.85 -13.98 6.72
CA GLY A 57 6.61 -15.00 7.45
C GLY A 57 6.54 -16.39 6.83
N PHE A 58 5.96 -16.56 5.64
CA PHE A 58 6.06 -17.84 4.92
C PHE A 58 7.52 -18.13 4.59
N ASN A 59 8.01 -19.31 4.97
CA ASN A 59 9.35 -19.79 4.64
C ASN A 59 9.26 -21.16 3.94
N PRO A 60 9.64 -21.27 2.66
CA PRO A 60 9.55 -22.52 1.92
C PRO A 60 10.54 -23.58 2.41
N ASP A 61 11.62 -23.19 3.09
CA ASP A 61 12.61 -24.13 3.63
C ASP A 61 12.12 -24.81 4.92
N GLU A 62 11.10 -24.26 5.59
CA GLU A 62 10.45 -24.85 6.76
C GLU A 62 9.37 -25.88 6.39
N TRP A 63 9.62 -26.68 5.35
CA TRP A 63 8.69 -27.70 4.87
C TRP A 63 8.29 -28.72 5.95
N ALA A 64 9.15 -28.96 6.95
CA ALA A 64 8.86 -29.83 8.08
C ALA A 64 7.73 -29.32 8.99
N HIS A 65 7.46 -28.01 8.95
CA HIS A 65 6.38 -27.33 9.68
C HIS A 65 5.18 -27.02 8.78
N TYR A 66 5.13 -27.61 7.59
CA TYR A 66 3.94 -27.55 6.76
C TYR A 66 2.84 -28.45 7.36
N PRO A 67 1.58 -27.98 7.47
CA PRO A 67 1.02 -26.76 6.87
C PRO A 67 1.09 -25.49 7.74
N ASP A 68 1.46 -25.58 9.01
CA ASP A 68 1.36 -24.50 10.00
C ASP A 68 1.99 -23.17 9.52
N ASN A 69 3.17 -23.23 8.88
CA ASN A 69 3.87 -22.04 8.36
C ASN A 69 3.06 -21.28 7.28
N ALA A 70 2.38 -22.02 6.41
CA ALA A 70 1.59 -21.49 5.32
C ALA A 70 0.26 -20.96 5.83
N GLU A 71 -0.36 -21.67 6.78
CA GLU A 71 -1.60 -21.23 7.42
C GLU A 71 -1.39 -19.92 8.19
N ALA A 72 -0.34 -19.83 9.00
CA ALA A 72 -0.01 -18.60 9.73
C ALA A 72 0.20 -17.41 8.80
N ALA A 73 0.96 -17.58 7.71
CA ALA A 73 1.16 -16.54 6.70
C ALA A 73 -0.15 -16.17 6.00
N SER A 74 -1.02 -17.14 5.69
CA SER A 74 -2.30 -16.91 5.01
C SER A 74 -3.24 -16.01 5.81
N ILE A 75 -3.28 -16.18 7.14
CA ILE A 75 -4.09 -15.36 8.04
C ILE A 75 -3.63 -13.91 7.98
N ILE A 76 -2.31 -13.68 8.04
CA ILE A 76 -1.72 -12.34 7.99
C ILE A 76 -1.98 -11.69 6.62
N VAL A 77 -1.80 -12.42 5.52
CA VAL A 77 -2.10 -11.95 4.15
C VAL A 77 -3.57 -11.57 4.02
N ALA A 78 -4.49 -12.41 4.49
CA ALA A 78 -5.92 -12.14 4.45
C ALA A 78 -6.29 -10.88 5.26
N GLN A 79 -5.71 -10.72 6.45
CA GLN A 79 -5.91 -9.52 7.29
C GLN A 79 -5.40 -8.25 6.59
N ARG A 80 -4.20 -8.30 5.98
CA ARG A 80 -3.62 -7.17 5.23
C ARG A 80 -4.49 -6.77 4.04
N ARG A 81 -4.97 -7.76 3.26
CA ARG A 81 -5.86 -7.52 2.12
C ARG A 81 -7.21 -6.96 2.55
N ALA A 82 -7.78 -7.47 3.64
CA ALA A 82 -9.00 -6.93 4.22
C ALA A 82 -8.82 -5.47 4.69
N ALA A 83 -7.69 -5.15 5.33
CA ALA A 83 -7.37 -3.78 5.75
C ALA A 83 -7.15 -2.84 4.56
N ALA A 84 -6.49 -3.31 3.49
CA ALA A 84 -6.29 -2.55 2.26
C ALA A 84 -7.61 -2.29 1.50
N GLY A 85 -8.51 -3.27 1.48
CA GLY A 85 -9.86 -3.12 0.94
C GLY A 85 -10.82 -2.29 1.83
N SER A 86 -10.49 -2.14 3.12
CA SER A 86 -11.23 -1.32 4.09
C SER A 86 -10.65 0.09 4.25
N ALA A 87 -9.58 0.44 3.52
CA ALA A 87 -9.10 1.81 3.46
C ALA A 87 -10.27 2.70 3.00
N PRO A 88 -10.63 3.74 3.77
CA PRO A 88 -11.84 4.49 3.51
C PRO A 88 -11.76 5.09 2.12
N GLN A 89 -12.78 4.78 1.32
CA GLN A 89 -13.25 5.58 0.19
C GLN A 89 -13.67 6.96 0.73
N MET A 90 -12.73 7.73 1.25
CA MET A 90 -12.91 9.15 1.57
C MET A 90 -12.41 9.96 0.39
N GLN A 91 -13.37 10.33 -0.47
CA GLN A 91 -13.31 11.37 -1.50
C GLN A 91 -12.31 11.12 -2.66
N GLN A 92 -12.68 11.19 -3.94
CA GLN A 92 -13.45 12.24 -4.61
C GLN A 92 -14.22 11.72 -5.82
#